data_AF-A0A9P3AZJ3-F1
#
_entry.id   AF-A0A9P3AZJ3-F1
#
_cell.length_a   1.000
_cell.length_b   1.000
_cell.length_c   1.000
_cell.angle_alpha   90.00
_cell.angle_beta   90.00
_cell.angle_gamma   90.00
#
_symmetry.space_group_name_H-M   'P 1'
#
loop_
_entity.id
_entity.type
_entity.pdbx_description
1 polymer ?
#
loop_
_entity_poly.entity_id
_entity_poly.type
_entity_poly.pdbx_seq_one_letter_code
_entity_poly.pdbx_strand_id
1 'polypeptide(L)'
;MRKHFARSLLVTLVASVGIVSSAMAEPSLTERRAITAYEQGAYAGLLKDIQSAAGFAVPVEVNWASIALPGQSESYGNEDFWTNIYFVPLKTALAAVASDDIGKQAVKAKLKKIAIHYDAATAPSSAYGNGISFKNGTLTLNFTPYTNAGDLEPRASAIQKELESGL
;
A
#
# COMPACT_ATOMS: atom_id res chain seq x y z
N MET A 1 38.02 14.44 -56.67
CA MET A 1 39.27 14.43 -55.86
C MET A 1 39.33 15.76 -55.10
N ARG A 2 39.54 15.74 -53.76
CA ARG A 2 39.56 16.87 -52.78
C ARG A 2 38.16 17.42 -52.41
N LYS A 3 37.51 17.00 -51.31
CA LYS A 3 37.69 17.22 -49.85
C LYS A 3 37.40 18.65 -49.36
N HIS A 4 36.65 18.69 -48.25
CA HIS A 4 36.49 19.73 -47.21
C HIS A 4 35.15 20.54 -47.26
N PHE A 5 34.33 20.71 -46.20
CA PHE A 5 34.50 20.64 -44.73
C PHE A 5 33.15 20.56 -43.95
N ALA A 6 33.23 20.09 -42.69
CA ALA A 6 32.51 20.53 -41.46
C ALA A 6 30.97 20.35 -41.33
N ARG A 7 30.51 19.44 -40.45
CA ARG A 7 30.19 19.59 -39.00
C ARG A 7 28.83 20.28 -38.74
N SER A 8 27.85 19.49 -38.29
CA SER A 8 27.00 19.87 -37.15
C SER A 8 26.38 18.61 -36.53
N LEU A 9 26.89 18.22 -35.36
CA LEU A 9 26.35 17.15 -34.53
C LEU A 9 25.35 17.81 -33.58
N LEU A 10 24.05 17.66 -33.85
CA LEU A 10 22.98 18.16 -33.00
C LEU A 10 22.80 17.18 -31.84
N VAL A 11 23.40 17.47 -30.69
CA VAL A 11 23.11 16.78 -29.42
C VAL A 11 21.77 17.31 -28.92
N THR A 12 20.72 16.49 -29.04
CA THR A 12 19.41 16.82 -28.45
C THR A 12 19.43 16.35 -27.00
N LEU A 13 19.53 17.31 -26.08
CA LEU A 13 19.37 17.12 -24.65
C LEU A 13 17.91 16.76 -24.35
N VAL A 14 17.63 15.47 -24.13
CA VAL A 14 16.33 15.05 -23.58
C VAL A 14 16.36 15.34 -22.09
N ALA A 15 15.73 16.44 -21.69
CA ALA A 15 15.40 16.69 -20.30
C ALA A 15 14.30 15.71 -19.89
N SER A 16 14.68 14.60 -19.26
CA SER A 16 13.71 13.73 -18.57
C SER A 16 13.17 14.48 -17.37
N VAL A 17 11.89 14.87 -17.49
CA VAL A 17 11.04 15.41 -16.43
C VAL A 17 11.14 14.51 -15.21
N GLY A 18 11.73 15.03 -14.14
CA GLY A 18 11.71 14.39 -12.83
C GLY A 18 10.26 14.32 -12.34
N ILE A 19 9.85 13.13 -11.91
CA ILE A 19 8.61 12.95 -11.15
C ILE A 19 8.75 13.81 -9.88
N VAL A 20 7.96 14.86 -9.77
CA VAL A 20 7.81 15.59 -8.52
C VAL A 20 7.00 14.69 -7.61
N SER A 21 7.67 13.85 -6.81
CA SER A 21 7.02 13.26 -5.65
C SER A 21 6.63 14.41 -4.75
N SER A 22 5.33 14.63 -4.60
CA SER A 22 4.78 15.50 -3.56
C SER A 22 5.33 15.02 -2.22
N ALA A 23 6.35 15.72 -1.71
CA ALA A 23 6.95 15.40 -0.42
C ALA A 23 5.93 15.75 0.66
N MET A 24 5.15 14.76 1.08
CA MET A 24 4.49 14.77 2.38
C MET A 24 5.58 15.10 3.41
N ALA A 25 5.32 16.08 4.30
CA ALA A 25 6.30 16.48 5.29
C ALA A 25 6.70 15.26 6.15
N GLU A 26 8.01 15.11 6.40
CA GLU A 26 8.53 14.04 7.25
C GLU A 26 7.85 14.07 8.64
N PRO A 27 7.43 12.91 9.19
CA PRO A 27 6.81 12.86 10.51
C PRO A 27 7.71 13.48 11.58
N SER A 28 7.12 14.21 12.53
CA SER A 28 7.78 14.78 13.70
C SER A 28 8.38 13.70 14.61
N LEU A 29 9.21 14.09 15.59
CA LEU A 29 9.81 13.13 16.54
C LEU A 29 8.73 12.35 17.33
N THR A 30 7.66 13.02 17.75
CA THR A 30 6.56 12.39 18.48
C THR A 30 5.84 11.38 17.59
N GLU A 31 5.57 11.72 16.33
CA GLU A 31 4.94 10.80 15.37
C GLU A 31 5.83 9.62 15.05
N ARG A 32 7.14 9.83 14.84
CA ARG A 32 8.08 8.72 14.63
C ARG A 32 8.10 7.76 15.81
N ARG A 33 8.06 8.26 17.05
CA ARG A 33 7.96 7.42 18.26
C ARG A 33 6.65 6.63 18.29
N ALA A 34 5.53 7.27 17.94
CA ALA A 34 4.22 6.61 17.90
C ALA A 34 4.14 5.54 16.79
N ILE A 35 4.70 5.82 15.60
CA ILE A 35 4.87 4.85 14.51
C ILE A 35 5.66 3.64 15.02
N THR A 36 6.84 3.85 15.61
CA THR A 36 7.67 2.76 16.13
C THR A 36 6.96 1.96 17.22
N ALA A 37 6.20 2.61 18.11
CA ALA A 37 5.41 1.92 19.12
C ALA A 37 4.32 1.04 18.50
N TYR A 38 3.64 1.51 17.45
CA TYR A 38 2.65 0.72 16.71
C TYR A 38 3.30 -0.45 15.96
N GLU A 39 4.43 -0.21 15.28
CA GLU A 39 5.22 -1.22 14.55
C GLU A 39 5.64 -2.38 15.46
N GLN A 40 6.18 -2.05 16.64
CA GLN A 40 6.65 -3.03 17.63
C GLN A 40 5.52 -3.68 18.43
N GLY A 41 4.36 -3.01 18.50
CA GLY A 41 3.17 -3.47 19.19
C GLY A 41 2.17 -4.15 18.24
N ALA A 42 1.08 -3.45 17.95
CA ALA A 42 -0.07 -3.99 17.23
C ALA A 42 0.30 -4.56 15.84
N TYR A 43 1.16 -3.87 15.09
CA TYR A 43 1.51 -4.29 13.72
C TYR A 43 2.22 -5.64 13.67
N ALA A 44 3.07 -5.97 14.63
CA ALA A 44 3.80 -7.24 14.64
C ALA A 44 2.84 -8.44 14.66
N GLY A 45 1.76 -8.36 15.45
CA GLY A 45 0.69 -9.36 15.46
C GLY A 45 -0.10 -9.38 14.15
N LEU A 46 -0.49 -8.20 13.66
CA LEU A 46 -1.25 -8.06 12.41
C LEU A 46 -0.49 -8.61 11.19
N LEU A 47 0.82 -8.38 11.12
CA LEU A 47 1.67 -8.91 10.05
C LEU A 47 1.67 -10.44 10.05
N LYS A 48 1.78 -11.05 11.23
CA LYS A 48 1.71 -12.52 11.37
C LYS A 48 0.34 -13.04 10.94
N ASP A 49 -0.74 -12.38 11.34
CA ASP A 49 -2.10 -12.75 10.93
C ASP A 49 -2.27 -12.66 9.41
N ILE A 50 -1.79 -11.59 8.78
CA ILE A 50 -1.83 -11.38 7.32
C ILE A 50 -1.07 -12.50 6.60
N GLN A 51 0.14 -12.82 7.05
CA GLN A 51 0.96 -13.88 6.44
C GLN A 51 0.36 -15.26 6.64
N SER A 52 -0.26 -15.52 7.80
CA SER A 52 -1.01 -16.74 8.06
C SER A 52 -2.22 -16.86 7.13
N ALA A 53 -2.99 -15.77 6.97
CA ALA A 53 -4.13 -15.72 6.06
C ALA A 53 -3.74 -15.93 4.60
N ALA A 54 -2.60 -15.37 4.17
CA ALA A 54 -2.07 -15.61 2.82
C ALA A 54 -1.50 -17.02 2.62
N GLY A 55 -1.19 -17.75 3.70
CA GLY A 55 -0.53 -19.06 3.66
C GLY A 55 0.97 -19.03 3.37
N PHE A 56 1.61 -17.85 3.38
CA PHE A 56 3.05 -17.66 3.24
C PHE A 56 3.49 -16.30 3.77
N ALA A 57 4.81 -16.13 3.99
CA ALA A 57 5.40 -14.88 4.46
C ALA A 57 5.45 -13.80 3.35
N VAL A 58 4.28 -13.33 2.90
CA VAL A 58 4.17 -12.24 1.94
C VAL A 58 4.83 -10.96 2.51
N PRO A 59 5.71 -10.30 1.75
CA PRO A 59 6.23 -8.98 2.12
C PRO A 59 5.10 -7.94 2.18
N VAL A 60 5.02 -7.22 3.30
CA VAL A 60 4.11 -6.08 3.48
C VAL A 60 4.95 -4.84 3.70
N GLU A 61 4.93 -3.94 2.73
CA GLU A 61 5.60 -2.65 2.79
C GLU A 61 4.59 -1.56 3.10
N VAL A 62 4.74 -0.91 4.26
CA VAL A 62 3.91 0.20 4.68
C VAL A 62 4.73 1.48 4.57
N ASN A 63 4.24 2.44 3.80
CA ASN A 63 4.78 3.79 3.80
C ASN A 63 4.21 4.55 5.01
N TRP A 64 4.81 4.32 6.18
CA TRP A 64 4.39 4.92 7.45
C TRP A 64 4.34 6.44 7.40
N ALA A 65 5.31 7.08 6.75
CA ALA A 65 5.35 8.52 6.60
C ALA A 65 4.13 9.06 5.84
N SER A 66 3.62 8.32 4.85
CA SER A 66 2.43 8.74 4.09
C SER A 66 1.13 8.60 4.88
N ILE A 67 1.00 7.58 5.74
CA ILE A 67 -0.24 7.32 6.51
C ILE A 67 -0.25 8.01 7.89
N ALA A 68 0.88 8.60 8.28
CA ALA A 68 1.05 9.38 9.49
C ALA A 68 0.61 10.83 9.27
N LEU A 69 -0.60 11.16 9.74
CA LEU A 69 -1.14 12.51 9.59
C LEU A 69 -0.56 13.49 10.63
N PRO A 70 -0.11 14.68 10.21
CA PRO A 70 0.43 15.69 11.11
C PRO A 70 -0.47 15.95 12.34
N GLY A 71 0.11 15.84 13.54
CA GLY A 71 -0.55 16.09 14.82
C GLY A 71 -1.42 14.94 15.35
N GLN A 72 -1.44 13.78 14.69
CA GLN A 72 -2.31 12.66 15.05
C GLN A 72 -1.60 11.50 15.77
N SER A 73 -0.42 11.75 16.36
CA SER A 73 0.39 10.70 17.00
C SER A 73 -0.34 9.90 18.09
N GLU A 74 -1.28 10.53 18.81
CA GLU A 74 -2.07 9.87 19.86
C GLU A 74 -3.12 8.89 19.28
N SER A 75 -3.53 9.11 18.02
CA SER A 75 -4.54 8.30 17.34
C SER A 75 -3.96 7.04 16.69
N TYR A 76 -2.65 6.98 16.45
CA TYR A 76 -2.00 5.88 15.71
C TYR A 76 -2.16 4.50 16.36
N GLY A 77 -2.25 4.45 17.69
CA GLY A 77 -2.52 3.24 18.44
C GLY A 77 -4.00 2.84 18.53
N ASN A 78 -4.92 3.71 18.10
CA ASN A 78 -6.34 3.42 18.09
C ASN A 78 -6.66 2.45 16.93
N GLU A 79 -7.46 1.43 17.22
CA GLU A 79 -7.89 0.45 16.22
C GLU A 79 -8.60 1.13 15.03
N ASP A 80 -9.32 2.21 15.27
CA ASP A 80 -10.09 2.93 14.25
C ASP A 80 -9.25 3.83 13.33
N PHE A 81 -7.93 3.89 13.53
CA PHE A 81 -7.03 4.68 12.69
C PHE A 81 -6.32 3.81 11.64
N TRP A 82 -5.34 2.98 12.02
CA TRP A 82 -4.64 2.15 11.04
C TRP A 82 -5.16 0.71 10.98
N THR A 83 -5.43 0.10 12.13
CA THR A 83 -5.80 -1.32 12.25
C THR A 83 -7.03 -1.68 11.44
N ASN A 84 -8.14 -1.00 11.68
CA ASN A 84 -9.44 -1.25 11.06
C ASN A 84 -9.52 -0.70 9.63
N ILE A 85 -8.63 0.24 9.26
CA ILE A 85 -8.61 0.80 7.90
C ILE A 85 -7.84 -0.10 6.93
N TYR A 86 -6.65 -0.58 7.31
CA TYR A 86 -5.79 -1.31 6.39
C TYR A 86 -5.66 -2.80 6.72
N PHE A 87 -5.38 -3.14 7.98
CA PHE A 87 -4.83 -4.46 8.30
C PHE A 87 -5.89 -5.51 8.58
N VAL A 88 -6.96 -5.15 9.31
CA VAL A 88 -8.09 -6.07 9.56
C VAL A 88 -8.81 -6.42 8.24
N PRO A 89 -9.18 -5.46 7.37
CA PRO A 89 -9.80 -5.81 6.10
C PRO A 89 -8.89 -6.65 5.19
N LEU A 90 -7.58 -6.36 5.18
CA LEU A 90 -6.61 -7.09 4.38
C LEU A 90 -6.48 -8.56 4.82
N LYS A 91 -6.35 -8.83 6.12
CA LYS A 91 -6.28 -10.23 6.59
C LYS A 91 -7.57 -11.00 6.31
N THR A 92 -8.73 -10.35 6.47
CA THR A 92 -10.03 -10.96 6.17
C THR A 92 -10.14 -11.33 4.69
N ALA A 93 -9.78 -10.41 3.80
CA ALA A 93 -9.80 -10.65 2.37
C ALA A 93 -8.86 -11.80 1.95
N LEU A 94 -7.63 -11.83 2.48
CA LEU A 94 -6.67 -12.90 2.19
C LEU A 94 -7.18 -14.26 2.69
N ALA A 95 -7.76 -14.31 3.89
CA ALA A 95 -8.32 -15.55 4.44
C ALA A 95 -9.50 -16.08 3.61
N ALA A 96 -10.32 -15.17 3.06
CA ALA A 96 -11.42 -15.53 2.16
C ALA A 96 -10.89 -16.09 0.83
N VAL A 97 -9.93 -15.40 0.19
CA VAL A 97 -9.35 -15.85 -1.09
C VAL A 97 -8.56 -17.15 -0.93
N ALA A 98 -7.85 -17.33 0.19
CA ALA A 98 -7.02 -18.50 0.49
C ALA A 98 -7.75 -19.56 1.34
N SER A 99 -9.09 -19.62 1.28
CA SER A 99 -9.88 -20.53 2.11
C SER A 99 -9.68 -22.01 1.74
N ASP A 100 -9.31 -22.29 0.50
CA ASP A 100 -9.06 -23.65 -0.01
C ASP A 100 -7.68 -23.78 -0.66
N ASP A 101 -7.34 -24.99 -1.12
CA ASP A 101 -6.03 -25.28 -1.69
C ASP A 101 -5.80 -24.59 -3.04
N ILE A 102 -6.86 -24.34 -3.82
CA ILE A 102 -6.76 -23.65 -5.12
C ILE A 102 -6.45 -22.17 -4.86
N GLY A 103 -7.20 -21.54 -3.98
CA GLY A 103 -7.00 -20.16 -3.56
C GLY A 103 -5.62 -19.91 -2.98
N LYS A 104 -5.15 -20.77 -2.07
CA LYS A 104 -3.79 -20.70 -1.51
C LYS A 104 -2.71 -20.77 -2.60
N GLN A 105 -2.87 -21.69 -3.55
CA GLN A 105 -1.92 -21.84 -4.66
C GLN A 105 -1.92 -20.61 -5.57
N ALA A 106 -3.09 -20.08 -5.91
CA ALA A 106 -3.22 -18.88 -6.75
C ALA A 106 -2.58 -17.66 -6.07
N VAL A 107 -2.91 -17.41 -4.81
CA VAL A 107 -2.34 -16.34 -3.98
C VAL A 107 -0.82 -16.46 -3.95
N LYS A 108 -0.27 -17.63 -3.59
CA LYS A 108 1.19 -17.83 -3.51
C LYS A 108 1.90 -17.70 -4.86
N ALA A 109 1.24 -18.05 -5.97
CA ALA A 109 1.83 -17.99 -7.31
C ALA A 109 1.94 -16.54 -7.83
N LYS A 110 0.98 -15.68 -7.50
CA LYS A 110 0.85 -14.35 -8.12
C LYS A 110 1.06 -13.18 -7.17
N LEU A 111 0.67 -13.27 -5.90
CA LEU A 111 0.90 -12.21 -4.93
C LEU A 111 2.37 -12.25 -4.47
N LYS A 112 3.12 -11.21 -4.81
CA LYS A 112 4.54 -11.06 -4.48
C LYS A 112 4.78 -10.10 -3.32
N LYS A 113 3.90 -9.12 -3.15
CA LYS A 113 4.03 -8.03 -2.18
C LYS A 113 2.70 -7.32 -1.97
N ILE A 114 2.53 -6.76 -0.78
CA ILE A 114 1.48 -5.80 -0.43
C ILE A 114 2.12 -4.44 -0.15
N ALA A 115 1.58 -3.38 -0.72
CA ALA A 115 2.04 -2.00 -0.55
C ALA A 115 0.91 -1.14 0.03
N ILE A 116 1.15 -0.52 1.18
CA ILE A 116 0.18 0.35 1.86
C ILE A 116 0.74 1.76 1.89
N HIS A 117 -0.05 2.73 1.43
CA HIS A 117 0.29 4.14 1.50
C HIS A 117 -0.99 4.99 1.61
N TYR A 118 -0.81 6.30 1.78
CA TYR A 118 -1.89 7.25 1.66
C TYR A 118 -1.48 8.40 0.73
N ASP A 119 -2.27 8.60 -0.32
CA ASP A 119 -2.26 9.78 -1.18
C ASP A 119 -3.64 10.41 -1.17
N ALA A 120 -3.76 11.55 -0.49
CA ALA A 120 -5.02 12.26 -0.30
C ALA A 120 -5.72 12.65 -1.63
N ALA A 121 -4.98 12.78 -2.73
CA ALA A 121 -5.57 13.15 -4.03
C ALA A 121 -6.38 12.01 -4.66
N THR A 122 -6.06 10.76 -4.30
CA THR A 122 -6.63 9.56 -4.94
C THR A 122 -7.24 8.58 -3.94
N ALA A 123 -7.02 8.78 -2.64
CA ALA A 123 -7.55 7.91 -1.59
C ALA A 123 -9.06 8.08 -1.43
N PRO A 124 -9.88 7.02 -1.64
CA PRO A 124 -11.27 7.06 -1.26
C PRO A 124 -11.47 7.14 0.26
N SER A 125 -12.54 7.83 0.67
CA SER A 125 -13.19 7.67 1.98
C SER A 125 -14.30 6.61 1.97
N SER A 126 -14.80 6.28 0.77
CA SER A 126 -15.82 5.27 0.47
C SER A 126 -15.64 4.77 -0.98
N ALA A 127 -16.42 3.79 -1.44
CA ALA A 127 -16.19 3.14 -2.75
C ALA A 127 -14.76 2.58 -2.86
N TYR A 128 -14.42 1.73 -1.88
CA TYR A 128 -13.04 1.30 -1.59
C TYR A 128 -12.29 0.71 -2.78
N GLY A 129 -12.95 0.08 -3.75
CA GLY A 129 -12.30 -0.45 -4.95
C GLY A 129 -11.43 0.57 -5.70
N ASN A 130 -11.74 1.87 -5.63
CA ASN A 130 -10.94 2.92 -6.28
C ASN A 130 -9.56 3.13 -5.64
N GLY A 131 -9.39 2.69 -4.39
CA GLY A 131 -8.14 2.78 -3.63
C GLY A 131 -7.30 1.50 -3.68
N ILE A 132 -7.69 0.53 -4.52
CA ILE A 132 -7.06 -0.79 -4.57
C ILE A 132 -6.57 -1.03 -6.00
N SER A 133 -5.40 -1.65 -6.13
CA SER A 133 -4.98 -2.22 -7.41
C SER A 133 -4.14 -3.47 -7.20
N PHE A 134 -4.29 -4.46 -8.10
CA PHE A 134 -3.41 -5.62 -8.14
C PHE A 134 -2.71 -5.72 -9.50
N LYS A 135 -1.44 -5.33 -9.56
CA LYS A 135 -0.66 -5.27 -10.81
C LYS A 135 0.72 -5.84 -10.61
N ASN A 136 1.16 -6.68 -11.55
CA ASN A 136 2.50 -7.30 -11.54
C ASN A 136 2.84 -8.04 -10.23
N GLY A 137 1.83 -8.57 -9.55
CA GLY A 137 1.95 -9.25 -8.26
C GLY A 137 2.06 -8.32 -7.04
N THR A 138 1.81 -7.02 -7.19
CA THR A 138 1.75 -6.08 -6.07
C THR A 138 0.29 -5.68 -5.82
N LEU A 139 -0.22 -6.03 -4.63
CA LEU A 139 -1.49 -5.48 -4.13
C LEU A 139 -1.20 -4.13 -3.48
N THR A 140 -1.80 -3.07 -3.97
CA THR A 140 -1.63 -1.71 -3.44
C THR A 140 -2.90 -1.24 -2.78
N LEU A 141 -2.81 -0.74 -1.54
CA LEU A 141 -3.91 -0.12 -0.81
C LEU A 141 -3.61 1.37 -0.58
N ASN A 142 -4.54 2.22 -0.97
CA ASN A 142 -4.56 3.66 -0.75
C ASN A 142 -5.93 4.06 -0.18
N PHE A 143 -6.06 4.07 1.14
CA PHE A 143 -7.29 4.46 1.83
C PHE A 143 -7.06 5.65 2.74
N THR A 144 -8.12 6.39 3.07
CA THR A 144 -8.06 7.47 4.05
C THR A 144 -7.97 6.90 5.49
N PRO A 145 -6.91 7.18 6.26
CA PRO A 145 -6.55 6.48 7.51
C PRO A 145 -7.42 6.77 8.75
N TYR A 146 -8.60 7.38 8.60
CA TYR A 146 -9.43 7.80 9.76
C TYR A 146 -10.94 7.90 9.45
N THR A 147 -11.37 7.41 8.29
CA THR A 147 -12.78 7.54 7.87
C THR A 147 -13.46 6.19 7.90
N ASN A 148 -14.71 6.14 8.37
CA ASN A 148 -15.56 4.95 8.31
C ASN A 148 -14.86 3.68 8.84
N ALA A 149 -14.23 3.73 10.02
CA ALA A 149 -13.45 2.62 10.56
C ALA A 149 -14.26 1.32 10.75
N GLY A 150 -15.57 1.44 10.97
CA GLY A 150 -16.50 0.30 11.05
C GLY A 150 -16.76 -0.41 9.72
N ASP A 151 -16.38 0.16 8.58
CA ASP A 151 -16.58 -0.44 7.25
C ASP A 151 -15.52 -1.52 6.96
N LEU A 152 -15.40 -2.50 7.86
CA LEU A 152 -14.47 -3.62 7.73
C LEU A 152 -14.85 -4.53 6.57
N GLU A 153 -16.11 -4.97 6.54
CA GLU A 153 -16.63 -5.89 5.52
C GLU A 153 -16.63 -5.28 4.10
N PRO A 154 -17.10 -4.03 3.88
CA PRO A 154 -17.01 -3.39 2.58
C PRO A 154 -15.56 -3.26 2.06
N ARG A 155 -14.59 -2.95 2.94
CA ARG A 155 -13.17 -2.91 2.56
C ARG A 155 -12.63 -4.29 2.23
N ALA A 156 -12.90 -5.28 3.08
CA ALA A 156 -12.42 -6.65 2.87
C ALA A 156 -12.96 -7.22 1.55
N SER A 157 -14.25 -7.04 1.28
CA SER A 157 -14.89 -7.44 0.02
C SER A 157 -14.26 -6.77 -1.20
N ALA A 158 -13.92 -5.49 -1.11
CA ALA A 158 -13.25 -4.77 -2.20
C ALA A 158 -11.83 -5.30 -2.47
N ILE A 159 -11.07 -5.59 -1.41
CA ILE A 159 -9.71 -6.17 -1.52
C ILE A 159 -9.78 -7.57 -2.11
N GLN A 160 -10.70 -8.42 -1.61
CA GLN A 160 -10.92 -9.77 -2.11
C GLN A 160 -11.23 -9.76 -3.61
N LYS A 161 -12.17 -8.92 -4.04
CA LYS A 161 -12.56 -8.82 -5.45
C LYS A 161 -11.39 -8.45 -6.36
N GLU A 162 -10.56 -7.49 -5.96
CA GLU A 162 -9.40 -7.08 -6.75
C GLU A 162 -8.36 -8.21 -6.84
N LEU A 163 -8.12 -8.95 -5.75
CA LEU A 163 -7.25 -10.12 -5.76
C LEU A 163 -7.80 -11.19 -6.70
N GLU A 164 -9.04 -11.63 -6.52
CA GLU A 164 -9.67 -12.67 -7.35
C GLU A 164 -9.65 -12.32 -8.85
N SER A 165 -9.78 -11.04 -9.19
CA SER A 165 -9.71 -10.58 -10.59
C SER A 165 -8.32 -10.70 -11.22
N GLY A 166 -7.24 -10.72 -10.44
CA GLY A 166 -5.87 -10.80 -10.97
C GLY A 166 -5.14 -12.09 -10.63
N LEU A 167 -5.71 -12.95 -9.77
CA LEU A 167 -5.20 -14.29 -9.45
C LEU A 167 -5.44 -15.32 -10.56
#